data_AF-A0A2J5PSD2-F1
#
_entry.id   AF-A0A2J5PSD2-F1
#
_cell.length_a   1.000
_cell.length_b   1.000
_cell.length_c   1.000
_cell.angle_alpha   90.00
_cell.angle_beta   90.00
_cell.angle_gamma   90.00
#
_symmetry.space_group_name_H-M   'P 1'
#
loop_
_entity.id
_entity.type
_entity.pdbx_description
1 polymer ?
#
loop_
_entity_poly.entity_id
_entity_poly.type
_entity_poly.pdbx_seq_one_letter_code
_entity_poly.pdbx_strand_id
1 'polypeptide(L)' 'LGLLERSAHVVARLIADIKAITDCQHVVVGGSVGMAAGYLERIRKYLAWEPSVYHVTLSTAHYRHDAGLLGAALLARGDK' A
#
# COMPACT_ATOMS: atom_id res chain seq x y z
N LEU A 1 -13.53 14.40 10.59
CA LEU A 1 -12.99 13.02 10.47
C LEU A 1 -11.86 12.85 11.47
N GLY A 2 -11.75 11.70 12.15
CA GLY A 2 -10.61 11.40 13.03
C GLY A 2 -9.28 11.33 12.28
N LEU A 3 -8.15 11.51 12.97
CA LEU A 3 -6.81 11.53 12.36
C LEU A 3 -6.51 10.28 11.52
N LEU A 4 -6.90 9.10 11.99
CA LEU A 4 -6.71 7.83 11.28
C LEU A 4 -7.48 7.78 9.96
N GLU A 5 -8.70 8.32 9.93
CA GLU A 5 -9.53 8.37 8.73
C GLU A 5 -8.95 9.32 7.69
N ARG A 6 -8.49 10.50 8.13
CA ARG A 6 -7.80 11.46 7.24
C ARG A 6 -6.54 10.83 6.64
N SER A 7 -5.76 10.14 7.46
CA SER A 7 -4.54 9.46 7.02
C SER A 7 -4.86 8.37 5.98
N ALA A 8 -5.83 7.49 6.25
CA ALA A 8 -6.23 6.45 5.32
C ALA A 8 -6.78 7.00 4.00
N HIS A 9 -7.53 8.11 4.04
CA HIS A 9 -8.05 8.77 2.85
C HIS A 9 -6.93 9.33 1.97
N VAL A 10 -5.92 9.99 2.57
CA VAL A 10 -4.75 10.50 1.82
C VAL A 10 -3.98 9.36 1.17
N VAL A 11 -3.78 8.26 1.89
CA VAL A 11 -3.10 7.06 1.33
C VAL A 11 -3.91 6.44 0.18
N ALA A 12 -5.24 6.37 0.28
CA ALA A 12 -6.08 5.86 -0.81
C ALA A 12 -5.95 6.70 -2.09
N ARG A 13 -5.90 8.04 -1.97
CA ARG A 13 -5.68 8.92 -3.13
C ARG A 13 -4.30 8.73 -3.75
N LEU A 14 -3.26 8.63 -2.91
CA LEU A 14 -1.91 8.32 -3.40
C LEU A 14 -1.87 6.98 -4.16
N ILE A 15 -2.60 5.97 -3.70
CA ILE A 15 -2.68 4.68 -4.40
C ILE A 15 -3.34 4.84 -5.78
N ALA A 16 -4.43 5.61 -5.87
CA ALA A 16 -5.08 5.91 -7.16
C ALA A 16 -4.14 6.67 -8.12
N ASP A 17 -3.39 7.65 -7.61
CA ASP A 17 -2.41 8.39 -8.40
C ASP A 17 -1.29 7.46 -8.92
N ILE A 18 -0.76 6.58 -8.05
CA ILE A 18 0.26 5.59 -8.46
C ILE A 18 -0.31 4.62 -9.49
N LYS A 19 -1.56 4.15 -9.33
CA LYS A 19 -2.24 3.30 -10.31
C LYS A 19 -2.34 4.01 -11.66
N ALA A 20 -2.73 5.29 -11.67
CA ALA A 20 -2.83 6.07 -12.90
C ALA A 20 -1.49 6.22 -13.63
N ILE A 21 -0.39 6.38 -12.89
CA ILE A 21 0.95 6.61 -13.47
C ILE A 21 1.62 5.30 -13.91
N THR A 22 1.39 4.21 -13.20
CA THR A 22 2.18 2.97 -13.36
C THR A 22 1.38 1.79 -13.88
N ASP A 23 0.05 1.89 -13.93
CA ASP A 23 -0.88 0.79 -14.16
C ASP A 23 -0.66 -0.43 -13.24
N CYS A 24 -0.13 -0.20 -12.02
CA CYS A 24 0.18 -1.28 -11.09
C CYS A 24 -1.05 -2.16 -10.80
N GLN A 25 -0.82 -3.46 -10.64
CA GLN A 25 -1.91 -4.43 -10.39
C GLN A 25 -2.10 -4.71 -8.90
N HIS A 26 -1.09 -4.42 -8.08
CA HIS A 26 -1.07 -4.73 -6.67
C HIS A 26 -0.27 -3.68 -5.88
N VAL A 27 -0.81 -3.24 -4.75
CA VAL A 27 -0.11 -2.38 -3.79
C VAL A 27 0.00 -3.08 -2.45
N VAL A 28 1.22 -3.16 -1.94
CA VAL A 28 1.53 -3.73 -0.63
C VAL A 28 1.77 -2.59 0.37
N VAL A 29 0.99 -2.55 1.45
CA VAL A 29 1.07 -1.53 2.48
C VAL A 29 1.90 -2.03 3.67
N GLY A 30 3.04 -1.39 3.92
CA GLY A 30 3.95 -1.70 5.02
C GLY A 30 3.92 -0.67 6.16
N GLY A 31 4.95 -0.72 7.01
CA GLY A 31 5.10 0.17 8.17
C GLY A 31 4.18 -0.16 9.34
N SER A 32 4.53 0.32 10.54
CA SER A 32 3.77 0.05 11.77
C SER A 32 2.31 0.51 11.67
N VAL A 33 2.08 1.71 11.15
CA VAL A 33 0.74 2.28 10.95
C VAL A 33 -0.03 1.54 9.86
N GLY A 34 0.59 1.30 8.71
CA GLY A 34 -0.04 0.65 7.57
C GLY A 34 -0.50 -0.79 7.85
N MET A 35 0.21 -1.46 8.76
CA MET A 35 -0.10 -2.82 9.23
C MET A 35 -0.92 -2.86 10.52
N ALA A 36 -1.32 -1.71 11.08
CA ALA A 36 -2.18 -1.66 12.26
C ALA A 36 -3.58 -2.20 11.93
N ALA A 37 -4.20 -2.87 12.90
CA ALA A 37 -5.50 -3.51 12.73
C ALA A 37 -6.55 -2.51 12.19
N GLY A 38 -7.24 -2.90 11.11
CA GLY A 38 -8.29 -2.12 10.46
C GLY A 38 -7.80 -0.93 9.61
N TYR A 39 -6.50 -0.61 9.57
CA TYR A 39 -6.02 0.52 8.76
C TYR A 39 -6.10 0.21 7.25
N LEU A 40 -5.72 -1.01 6.83
CA LEU A 40 -5.84 -1.42 5.42
C LEU A 40 -7.29 -1.39 4.92
N GLU A 41 -8.24 -1.80 5.76
CA GLU A 41 -9.68 -1.76 5.40
C GLU A 41 -10.22 -0.33 5.30
N ARG A 42 -9.69 0.61 6.09
CA ARG A 42 -9.99 2.04 5.91
C ARG A 42 -9.46 2.56 4.57
N ILE A 43 -8.25 2.20 4.18
CA ILE A 43 -7.70 2.56 2.86
C ILE A 43 -8.60 2.00 1.76
N ARG A 44 -8.96 0.70 1.85
CA ARG A 44 -9.84 0.03 0.89
C ARG A 44 -11.19 0.73 0.75
N LYS A 45 -11.78 1.14 1.87
CA LYS A 45 -13.05 1.88 1.88
C LYS A 45 -12.96 3.19 1.09
N TYR A 46 -11.90 3.97 1.28
CA TYR A 46 -11.73 5.22 0.55
C TYR A 46 -11.34 5.01 -0.91
N LEU A 47 -10.53 4.00 -1.22
CA LEU A 47 -10.16 3.68 -2.60
C LEU A 47 -11.39 3.26 -3.43
N ALA A 48 -12.36 2.60 -2.80
CA ALA A 48 -13.62 2.21 -3.45
C ALA A 48 -14.50 3.43 -3.86
N TRP A 49 -14.19 4.64 -3.40
CA TRP A 49 -14.87 5.86 -3.85
C TRP A 49 -14.30 6.42 -5.16
N GLU A 50 -13.10 5.99 -5.55
CA GLU A 50 -12.50 6.36 -6.83
C GLU A 50 -13.18 5.58 -7.98
N PRO A 51 -13.14 6.10 -9.22
CA PRO A 51 -13.53 5.35 -10.41
C PRO A 51 -12.85 3.97 -10.49
N SER A 52 -13.55 2.96 -11.01
CA SER A 52 -13.07 1.56 -11.03
C SER A 52 -11.73 1.35 -11.73
N VAL A 53 -11.39 2.23 -12.69
CA VAL A 53 -10.08 2.22 -13.37
C VAL A 53 -8.89 2.44 -12.42
N TYR A 54 -9.14 3.02 -11.24
CA TYR A 54 -8.11 3.26 -10.22
C TYR A 54 -8.10 2.21 -9.11
N HIS A 55 -8.99 1.20 -9.17
CA HIS A 55 -9.01 0.14 -8.16
C HIS A 55 -7.82 -0.79 -8.38
N VAL A 56 -7.20 -1.21 -7.27
CA VAL A 56 -6.01 -2.09 -7.26
C VAL A 56 -6.09 -3.06 -6.09
N THR A 57 -5.51 -4.25 -6.24
CA THR A 57 -5.43 -5.21 -5.14
C THR A 57 -4.55 -4.65 -4.02
N LEU A 58 -5.05 -4.73 -2.78
CA LEU A 58 -4.34 -4.27 -1.58
C LEU A 58 -4.03 -5.42 -0.63
N SER A 59 -2.78 -5.51 -0.17
CA SER A 59 -2.36 -6.43 0.90
C SER A 59 -1.43 -5.74 1.91
N THR A 60 -1.25 -6.37 3.08
CA THR A 60 -0.23 -5.95 4.06
C THR A 60 1.14 -6.50 3.68
N ALA A 61 2.21 -5.80 4.08
CA ALA A 61 3.58 -6.27 3.92
C ALA A 61 3.84 -7.54 4.77
N HIS A 62 4.40 -8.57 4.13
CA HIS A 62 4.66 -9.86 4.77
C HIS A 62 5.89 -9.84 5.68
N TYR A 63 7.01 -9.29 5.20
CA TYR A 63 8.32 -9.42 5.84
C TYR A 63 8.60 -8.44 7.00
N ARG A 64 7.65 -7.53 7.31
CA ARG A 64 7.68 -6.61 8.45
C ARG A 64 9.06 -5.96 8.68
N HIS A 65 9.75 -6.32 9.77
CA HIS A 65 11.01 -5.71 10.20
C HIS A 65 12.19 -6.07 9.30
N ASP A 66 12.24 -7.30 8.79
CA ASP A 66 13.39 -7.79 8.01
C ASP A 66 13.27 -7.50 6.52
N ALA A 67 12.16 -6.87 6.09
CA ALA A 67 11.92 -6.55 4.68
C ALA A 67 13.08 -5.77 4.04
N GLY A 68 13.68 -4.82 4.78
CA GLY A 68 14.81 -4.04 4.30
C GLY A 68 16.08 -4.86 4.11
N LEU A 69 16.42 -5.72 5.08
CA LEU A 69 17.61 -6.57 5.03
C LEU A 69 17.48 -7.62 3.92
N LEU A 70 16.34 -8.30 3.84
CA LEU A 70 16.06 -9.29 2.81
C LEU A 70 16.04 -8.67 1.42
N GLY A 71 15.39 -7.50 1.26
CA GLY A 71 15.35 -6.78 -0.01
C GLY A 71 16.73 -6.35 -0.49
N ALA A 72 17.55 -5.79 0.39
CA ALA A 72 18.92 -5.39 0.07
C ALA A 72 19.79 -6.60 -0.33
N ALA A 73 19.68 -7.71 0.40
CA ALA A 73 20.42 -8.94 0.08
C ALA A 73 19.99 -9.54 -1.27
N LEU A 74 18.68 -9.57 -1.56
CA LEU A 74 18.17 -10.04 -2.86
C LEU A 74 18.63 -9.14 -4.00
N LEU A 75 18.56 -7.82 -3.83
CA LEU A 75 19.03 -6.87 -4.84
C LEU A 75 20.53 -7.00 -5.10
N ALA A 76 21.34 -7.14 -4.05
CA ALA A 76 22.79 -7.31 -4.14
C ALA A 76 23.20 -8.63 -4.79
N ARG A 77 22.37 -9.67 -4.67
CA ARG A 77 22.60 -10.94 -5.36
C ARG A 77 22.48 -10.80 -6.88
N GLY A 78 21.70 -9.84 -7.36
CA GLY A 78 21.43 -9.60 -8.77
C GLY A 78 20.72 -10.79 -9.40
N ASP A 79 19.47 -10.60 -9.83
CA ASP A 79 18.88 -11.55 -10.77
C ASP A 79 19.71 -11.48 -12.06
N LYS A 80 20.40 -12.58 -12.39
CA LYS A 80 20.99 -12.78 -13.71
C LYS A 80 19.90 -12.91 -14.76
#